data_AF-I8J2F8-F1
#
_entry.id   AF-I8J2F8-F1
#
_cell.length_a   1.000
_cell.length_b   1.000
_cell.length_c   1.000
_cell.angle_alpha   90.00
_cell.angle_beta   90.00
_cell.angle_gamma   90.00
#
_symmetry.space_group_name_H-M   'P 1'
#
loop_
_entity.id
_entity.type
_entity.pdbx_description
1 polymer ?
#
loop_
_entity_poly.entity_id
_entity_poly.type
_entity_poly.pdbx_seq_one_letter_code
_entity_poly.pdbx_strand_id
1 'polypeptide(L)'
;MKNVMVRAWAIAKEAVNKFGGKVKEYFAQALAMAWAESKKVSRKVSIEITGDSRKCRTWVAQIVGKHPKFVLDRKFLTPDEFDQYDDKVFWVNDGAYELYDGKRRYFLIIENGEYTRTEQRDRIAAMFN
;
A
#
# COMPACT_ATOMS: atom_id res chain seq x y z
N MET A 1 -1.90 -10.90 -11.15
CA MET A 1 -2.24 -10.68 -12.58
C MET A 1 -3.45 -11.48 -13.10
N LYS A 2 -4.08 -12.40 -12.34
CA LYS A 2 -4.90 -13.45 -12.95
C LYS A 2 -6.35 -13.10 -13.37
N ASN A 3 -6.93 -11.92 -13.08
CA ASN A 3 -8.38 -11.70 -13.31
C ASN A 3 -8.78 -10.40 -14.02
N VAL A 4 -7.94 -9.84 -14.89
CA VAL A 4 -8.26 -8.55 -15.54
C VAL A 4 -9.40 -8.70 -16.55
N MET A 5 -9.44 -9.79 -17.32
CA MET A 5 -10.55 -10.05 -18.24
C MET A 5 -11.88 -10.25 -17.50
N VAL A 6 -11.85 -10.95 -16.35
CA VAL A 6 -13.03 -11.13 -15.50
C VAL A 6 -13.52 -9.80 -14.95
N ARG A 7 -12.59 -8.96 -14.48
CA ARG A 7 -12.89 -7.62 -13.95
C ARG A 7 -13.42 -6.69 -15.05
N ALA A 8 -12.81 -6.69 -16.23
CA ALA A 8 -13.27 -5.95 -17.39
C ALA A 8 -14.68 -6.38 -17.81
N TRP A 9 -14.96 -7.68 -17.82
CA TRP A 9 -16.29 -8.21 -18.11
C TRP A 9 -17.35 -7.77 -17.08
N ALA A 10 -16.99 -7.72 -15.80
CA ALA A 10 -17.87 -7.20 -14.74
C ALA A 10 -18.17 -5.70 -14.92
N ILE A 11 -17.14 -4.88 -15.14
CA ILE A 11 -17.28 -3.43 -15.38
C ILE A 11 -18.15 -3.17 -16.62
N ALA A 12 -17.93 -3.91 -17.70
CA ALA A 12 -18.73 -3.78 -18.93
C ALA A 12 -20.20 -4.16 -18.71
N LYS A 13 -20.49 -5.19 -17.90
CA LYS A 13 -21.87 -5.55 -17.53
C LYS A 13 -22.54 -4.48 -16.66
N GLU A 14 -21.82 -3.92 -15.69
CA GLU A 14 -22.33 -2.81 -14.88
C GLU A 14 -22.65 -1.57 -15.73
N ALA A 15 -21.82 -1.28 -16.74
CA ALA A 15 -22.08 -0.20 -17.69
C ALA A 15 -23.36 -0.46 -18.51
N VAL A 16 -23.55 -1.68 -19.02
CA VAL A 16 -24.79 -2.06 -19.73
C VAL A 16 -26.03 -1.93 -18.83
N ASN A 17 -25.93 -2.32 -17.55
CA ASN A 17 -27.05 -2.18 -16.62
C ASN A 17 -27.41 -0.71 -16.34
N LYS A 18 -26.43 0.19 -16.34
CA LYS A 18 -26.63 1.62 -16.05
C LYS A 18 -27.04 2.44 -17.29
N PHE A 19 -26.47 2.11 -18.45
CA PHE A 19 -26.53 2.96 -19.64
C PHE A 19 -27.19 2.27 -20.84
N GLY A 20 -27.51 0.97 -20.74
CA GLY A 20 -28.02 0.17 -21.86
C GLY A 20 -26.93 -0.27 -22.83
N GLY A 21 -27.32 -0.74 -24.02
CA GLY A 21 -26.38 -1.15 -25.08
C GLY A 21 -25.84 -2.57 -24.95
N LYS A 22 -24.74 -2.87 -25.65
CA LYS A 22 -24.11 -4.20 -25.69
C LYS A 22 -22.77 -4.20 -24.98
N VAL A 23 -22.45 -5.29 -24.28
CA VAL A 23 -21.17 -5.46 -23.54
C VAL A 23 -19.94 -5.15 -24.42
N LYS A 24 -19.97 -5.55 -25.70
CA LYS A 24 -18.85 -5.32 -26.64
C LYS A 24 -18.52 -3.83 -26.86
N GLU A 25 -19.49 -2.94 -26.67
CA GLU A 25 -19.33 -1.48 -26.86
C GLU A 25 -18.55 -0.87 -25.70
N TYR A 26 -18.66 -1.44 -24.50
CA TYR A 26 -17.97 -0.98 -23.29
C TYR A 26 -16.65 -1.70 -23.03
N PHE A 27 -16.37 -2.78 -23.79
CA PHE A 27 -15.30 -3.71 -23.44
C PHE A 27 -13.91 -3.07 -23.47
N ALA A 28 -13.62 -2.20 -24.44
CA ALA A 28 -12.33 -1.51 -24.55
C ALA A 28 -12.05 -0.61 -23.32
N GLN A 29 -13.03 0.19 -22.91
CA GLN A 29 -12.89 1.07 -21.75
C GLN A 29 -12.84 0.28 -20.44
N ALA A 30 -13.69 -0.75 -20.32
CA ALA A 30 -13.68 -1.64 -19.17
C ALA A 30 -12.35 -2.37 -19.01
N LEU A 31 -11.72 -2.76 -20.12
CA LEU A 31 -10.39 -3.36 -20.13
C LEU A 31 -9.33 -2.34 -19.67
N ALA A 32 -9.37 -1.10 -20.16
CA ALA A 32 -8.46 -0.05 -19.72
C ALA A 32 -8.57 0.22 -18.22
N MET A 33 -9.79 0.29 -17.69
CA MET A 33 -10.05 0.45 -16.25
C MET A 33 -9.52 -0.74 -15.44
N ALA A 34 -9.83 -1.97 -15.86
CA ALA A 34 -9.33 -3.18 -15.20
C ALA A 34 -7.80 -3.27 -15.24
N TRP A 35 -7.16 -2.82 -16.33
CA TRP A 35 -5.71 -2.81 -16.44
C TRP A 35 -5.07 -1.75 -15.55
N ALA A 36 -5.67 -0.57 -15.46
CA ALA A 36 -5.28 0.46 -14.50
C ALA A 36 -5.40 -0.04 -13.04
N GLU A 37 -6.53 -0.67 -12.68
CA GLU A 37 -6.70 -1.32 -11.37
C GLU A 37 -5.60 -2.36 -11.11
N SER A 38 -5.30 -3.21 -12.09
CA SER A 38 -4.30 -4.27 -11.92
C SER A 38 -2.87 -3.77 -11.73
N LYS A 39 -2.51 -2.64 -12.36
CA LYS A 39 -1.19 -2.02 -12.24
C LYS A 39 -1.03 -1.26 -10.93
N LYS A 40 -2.14 -0.77 -10.34
CA LYS A 40 -2.13 -0.13 -9.02
C LYS A 40 -1.69 -1.12 -7.92
N VAL A 41 -2.10 -2.38 -8.02
CA VAL A 41 -1.73 -3.44 -7.05
C VAL A 41 -0.23 -3.75 -7.02
N SER A 42 0.54 -3.38 -8.04
CA SER A 42 1.96 -3.74 -8.16
C SER A 42 2.93 -2.56 -8.04
N ARG A 43 2.47 -1.35 -7.75
CA ARG A 43 3.37 -0.21 -7.63
C ARG A 43 4.01 -0.22 -6.24
N LYS A 44 5.27 -0.61 -6.18
CA LYS A 44 6.09 -0.42 -4.98
C LYS A 44 6.40 1.06 -4.78
N VAL A 45 6.50 1.47 -3.53
CA VAL A 45 6.89 2.81 -3.08
C VAL A 45 8.20 2.67 -2.30
N SER A 46 9.14 3.58 -2.53
CA SER A 46 10.33 3.69 -1.70
C SER A 46 10.02 4.50 -0.44
N ILE A 47 10.42 3.96 0.71
CA ILE A 47 10.48 4.70 1.97
C ILE A 47 11.95 4.78 2.35
N GLU A 48 12.42 6.01 2.54
CA GLU A 48 13.78 6.30 2.96
C GLU A 48 13.73 6.82 4.41
N ILE A 49 14.52 6.21 5.29
CA ILE A 49 14.68 6.65 6.67
C ILE A 49 16.16 6.74 7.02
N THR A 50 16.47 7.62 7.96
CA THR A 50 17.85 7.79 8.43
C THR A 50 18.46 6.47 8.89
N GLY A 51 19.74 6.29 8.59
CA GLY A 51 20.56 5.18 9.04
C GLY A 51 20.63 5.09 10.56
N ASP A 52 21.20 4.00 11.03
CA ASP A 52 21.36 3.80 12.47
C ASP A 52 22.46 4.68 13.04
N SER A 53 22.23 5.19 14.26
CA SER A 53 23.27 5.88 15.01
C SER A 53 23.71 5.05 16.21
N ARG A 54 24.81 5.47 16.84
CA ARG A 54 25.26 4.86 18.12
C ARG A 54 24.21 4.95 19.23
N LYS A 55 23.27 5.90 19.15
CA LYS A 55 22.27 6.18 20.20
C LYS A 55 20.89 5.60 19.90
N CYS A 56 20.55 5.41 18.63
CA CYS A 56 19.21 4.98 18.25
C CYS A 56 19.23 4.11 16.99
N ARG A 57 18.34 3.11 17.00
CA ARG A 57 18.09 2.21 15.88
C ARG A 57 16.82 2.66 15.16
N THR A 58 16.91 2.82 13.84
CA THR A 58 15.77 3.17 12.98
C THR A 58 15.14 1.91 12.40
N TRP A 59 13.84 1.95 12.13
CA TRP A 59 13.11 0.75 11.68
C TRP A 59 11.81 1.09 10.96
N VAL A 60 11.36 0.13 10.15
CA VAL A 60 10.06 0.11 9.49
C VAL A 60 9.39 -1.22 9.82
N ALA A 61 8.10 -1.19 10.14
CA ALA A 61 7.30 -2.38 10.35
C ALA A 61 6.00 -2.28 9.56
N GLN A 62 5.64 -3.36 8.87
CA GLN A 62 4.33 -3.51 8.27
C GLN A 62 3.31 -3.83 9.36
N ILE A 63 2.16 -3.14 9.36
CA ILE A 63 1.03 -3.49 10.20
C ILE A 63 0.24 -4.59 9.49
N VAL A 64 0.15 -5.75 10.12
CA VAL A 64 -0.48 -6.96 9.53
C VAL A 64 -1.87 -7.24 10.12
N GLY A 65 -2.23 -6.58 11.22
CA GLY A 65 -3.51 -6.81 11.90
C GLY A 65 -3.58 -6.15 13.26
N LYS A 66 -4.51 -6.62 14.09
CA LYS A 66 -4.65 -6.20 15.48
C LYS A 66 -3.94 -7.18 16.42
N HIS A 67 -3.25 -6.65 17.43
CA HIS A 67 -2.66 -7.45 18.50
C HIS A 67 -3.45 -7.26 19.80
N PRO A 68 -3.84 -8.32 20.52
CA PRO A 68 -4.72 -8.22 21.70
C PRO A 68 -4.17 -7.32 22.81
N LYS A 69 -2.83 -7.27 22.97
CA LYS A 69 -2.15 -6.43 23.96
C LYS A 69 -1.61 -5.10 23.43
N PHE A 70 -1.17 -5.06 22.16
CA PHE A 70 -0.38 -3.94 21.62
C PHE A 70 -1.17 -3.11 20.60
N VAL A 71 -2.47 -3.39 20.47
CA VAL A 71 -3.42 -2.83 19.52
C VAL A 71 -3.13 -3.21 18.07
N LEU A 72 -1.88 -3.11 17.64
CA LEU A 72 -1.43 -3.43 16.29
C LEU A 72 -0.43 -4.58 16.29
N ASP A 73 -0.60 -5.50 15.36
CA ASP A 73 0.38 -6.54 15.06
C ASP A 73 1.35 -6.07 13.98
N ARG A 74 2.64 -6.31 14.20
CA ARG A 74 3.75 -5.68 13.46
C ARG A 74 4.72 -6.74 12.94
N LYS A 75 5.01 -6.65 11.65
CA LYS A 75 6.11 -7.38 11.02
C LYS A 75 7.22 -6.41 10.65
N PHE A 76 8.32 -6.43 11.40
CA PHE A 76 9.48 -5.60 11.12
C PHE A 76 10.13 -5.99 9.79
N LEU A 77 10.51 -4.98 9.02
CA LEU A 77 11.12 -5.14 7.71
C LEU A 77 12.63 -4.99 7.80
N THR A 78 13.33 -5.71 6.93
CA THR A 78 14.74 -5.46 6.62
C THR A 78 14.83 -4.43 5.50
N PRO A 79 15.79 -3.49 5.53
CA PRO A 79 16.01 -2.59 4.41
C PRO A 79 16.37 -3.40 3.17
N ASP A 80 15.83 -2.99 2.02
CA ASP A 80 16.17 -3.61 0.74
C ASP A 80 17.56 -3.12 0.29
N GLU A 81 17.83 -1.83 0.50
CA GLU A 81 19.05 -1.15 0.07
C GLU A 81 19.49 -0.10 1.10
N PHE A 82 20.74 0.34 0.98
CA PHE A 82 21.28 1.49 1.68
C PHE A 82 21.73 2.52 0.64
N ASP A 83 21.43 3.80 0.89
CA ASP A 83 21.86 4.87 -0.01
C ASP A 83 23.34 5.23 0.22
N GLN A 84 23.82 6.26 -0.49
CA GLN A 84 25.21 6.73 -0.37
C GLN A 84 25.58 7.33 1.00
N TYR A 85 24.59 7.55 1.88
CA TYR A 85 24.75 8.09 3.24
C TYR A 85 24.50 7.05 4.33
N ASP A 86 24.41 5.76 3.96
CA ASP A 86 23.99 4.65 4.84
C ASP A 86 22.55 4.80 5.39
N ASP A 87 21.73 5.64 4.78
CA ASP A 87 20.29 5.71 5.06
C ASP A 87 19.60 4.49 4.46
N LYS A 88 18.53 4.04 5.12
CA LYS A 88 17.85 2.78 4.82
C LYS A 88 16.72 3.01 3.83
N VAL A 89 16.69 2.20 2.78
CA VAL A 89 15.67 2.24 1.74
C VAL A 89 14.82 0.97 1.77
N PHE A 90 13.49 1.15 1.75
CA PHE A 90 12.51 0.06 1.77
C PHE A 90 11.56 0.18 0.59
N TRP A 91 11.44 -0.87 -0.23
CA TRP A 91 10.54 -0.96 -1.36
C TRP A 91 9.27 -1.74 -0.98
N VAL A 92 8.26 -1.01 -0.55
CA VAL A 92 7.04 -1.56 0.04
C VAL A 92 5.85 -1.52 -0.91
N ASN A 93 4.90 -2.43 -0.74
CA ASN A 93 3.63 -2.42 -1.46
C ASN A 93 2.57 -1.62 -0.69
N ASP A 94 1.39 -1.43 -1.29
CA ASP A 94 0.20 -0.93 -0.62
C ASP A 94 -0.04 -1.63 0.73
N GLY A 95 -0.40 -0.85 1.75
CA GLY A 95 -0.57 -1.31 3.12
C GLY A 95 -0.28 -0.23 4.16
N ALA A 96 -0.42 -0.58 5.43
CA ALA A 96 -0.11 0.29 6.55
C ALA A 96 1.26 -0.06 7.14
N TYR A 97 2.06 0.95 7.44
CA TYR A 97 3.40 0.82 8.00
C TYR A 97 3.58 1.77 9.18
N GLU A 98 4.34 1.32 10.18
CA GLU A 98 4.83 2.16 11.27
C GLU A 98 6.34 2.28 11.16
N LEU A 99 6.86 3.47 11.40
CA LEU A 99 8.26 3.77 11.19
C LEU A 99 8.80 4.60 12.34
N TYR A 100 10.09 4.45 12.58
CA TYR A 100 10.87 5.34 13.43
C TYR A 100 12.16 5.74 12.70
N ASP A 101 12.30 7.03 12.40
CA ASP A 101 13.42 7.62 11.64
C ASP A 101 14.58 8.10 12.53
N GLY A 102 14.58 7.70 13.81
CA GLY A 102 15.56 8.17 14.79
C GLY A 102 15.19 9.50 15.48
N LYS A 103 14.15 10.21 14.99
CA LYS A 103 13.63 11.44 15.61
C LYS A 103 12.17 11.30 16.00
N ARG A 104 11.34 10.78 15.09
CA ARG A 104 9.88 10.69 15.24
C ARG A 104 9.39 9.32 14.83
N ARG A 105 8.29 8.91 15.46
CA ARG A 105 7.54 7.72 15.12
C ARG A 105 6.22 8.13 14.53
N TYR A 106 5.88 7.56 13.38
CA TYR A 106 4.63 7.86 12.67
C TYR A 106 4.21 6.67 11.81
N PHE A 107 3.01 6.76 11.25
CA PHE A 107 2.45 5.76 10.36
C PHE A 107 2.38 6.30 8.94
N LEU A 108 2.56 5.39 7.97
CA LEU A 108 2.27 5.62 6.56
C LEU A 108 1.18 4.66 6.13
N ILE A 109 0.18 5.17 5.42
CA ILE A 109 -0.81 4.38 4.70
C ILE A 109 -0.46 4.53 3.23
N ILE A 110 -0.15 3.41 2.58
CA ILE A 110 0.21 3.36 1.17
C ILE A 110 -0.96 2.76 0.40
N GLU A 111 -1.52 3.55 -0.52
CA GLU A 111 -2.64 3.16 -1.36
C GLU A 111 -2.38 3.65 -2.78
N ASN A 112 -2.44 2.74 -3.76
CA ASN A 112 -2.22 3.02 -5.17
C ASN A 112 -0.81 3.60 -5.47
N GLY A 113 0.18 3.23 -4.66
CA GLY A 113 1.55 3.73 -4.78
C GLY A 113 1.73 5.20 -4.36
N GLU A 114 0.77 5.78 -3.65
CA GLU A 114 0.92 7.05 -2.94
C GLU A 114 0.85 6.78 -1.43
N TYR A 115 1.50 7.61 -0.63
CA TYR A 115 1.48 7.47 0.82
C TYR A 115 0.87 8.68 1.52
N THR A 116 0.11 8.41 2.58
CA THR A 116 -0.39 9.42 3.51
C THR A 116 0.23 9.18 4.88
N ARG A 117 0.84 10.23 5.46
CA ARG A 117 1.35 10.18 6.83
C ARG A 117 0.24 10.44 7.85
N THR A 118 0.24 9.68 8.94
CA THR A 118 -0.61 9.93 10.10
C THR A 118 0.09 9.55 11.40
N GLU A 119 -0.35 10.12 12.51
CA GLU A 119 0.13 9.76 13.86
C GLU A 119 -0.98 9.06 14.67
N GLN A 120 -2.19 8.96 14.11
CA GLN A 120 -3.36 8.40 14.77
C GLN A 120 -3.35 6.87 14.68
N ARG A 121 -2.90 6.21 15.75
CA ARG A 121 -2.89 4.74 15.85
C ARG A 121 -4.27 4.11 15.68
N ASP A 122 -5.31 4.71 16.24
CA ASP A 122 -6.66 4.13 16.22
C ASP A 122 -7.27 4.15 14.80
N ARG A 123 -6.88 5.13 13.98
CA ARG A 123 -7.22 5.17 12.55
C ARG A 123 -6.65 3.95 11.81
N ILE A 124 -5.41 3.57 12.11
CA ILE A 124 -4.78 2.38 11.53
C ILE A 124 -5.48 1.11 12.02
N ALA A 125 -5.77 1.02 13.33
CA ALA A 125 -6.46 -0.13 13.89
C ALA A 125 -7.84 -0.36 13.25
N ALA A 126 -8.59 0.72 12.97
CA ALA A 126 -9.90 0.64 12.31
C ALA A 126 -9.86 0.06 10.88
N MET A 127 -8.69 0.02 10.23
CA MET A 127 -8.54 -0.62 8.91
C MET A 127 -8.59 -2.16 8.96
N PHE A 128 -8.36 -2.76 10.13
CA PHE A 128 -8.28 -4.21 10.33
C PHE A 128 -9.50 -4.74 11.11
N ASN A 129 -10.71 -4.30 10.72
CA ASN A 129 -11.96 -4.73 11.34
C ASN A 129 -12.32 -6.18 11.01
#